data_AF-A0A974TE02-F1
#
_entry.id   AF-A0A974TE02-F1
#
_cell.length_a   1.000
_cell.length_b   1.000
_cell.length_c   1.000
_cell.angle_alpha   90.00
_cell.angle_beta   90.00
_cell.angle_gamma   90.00
#
_symmetry.space_group_name_H-M   'P 1'
#
loop_
_entity.id
_entity.type
_entity.pdbx_description
1 polymer ?
#
loop_
_entity_poly.entity_id
_entity_poly.type
_entity_poly.pdbx_seq_one_letter_code
_entity_poly.pdbx_strand_id
1 'polypeptide(L)' 'MFVVPPPPANEAERLDFLLSCGILDTPQDERFDRLTRIASKVYGADVALLPFSLVAR' A
#
# COMPACT_ATOMS: atom_id res chain seq x y z
N MET A 1 14.21 11.30 -15.79
CA MET A 1 14.46 11.87 -14.46
C MET A 1 13.24 11.56 -13.62
N PHE A 2 13.36 10.81 -12.52
CA PHE A 2 12.22 10.50 -11.66
C PHE A 2 11.89 11.73 -10.82
N VAL A 3 10.61 12.11 -10.78
CA VAL A 3 10.10 13.25 -10.01
C VAL A 3 9.28 12.70 -8.85
N VAL A 4 9.58 13.17 -7.64
CA VAL A 4 8.78 12.83 -6.47
C VAL A 4 7.50 13.67 -6.51
N PRO A 5 6.30 13.05 -6.46
CA PRO A 5 5.06 13.81 -6.43
C PRO A 5 4.93 14.57 -5.11
N PRO A 6 4.31 15.76 -5.11
CA PRO A 6 3.99 16.45 -3.87
C PRO A 6 2.94 15.64 -3.07
N PRO A 7 2.92 15.76 -1.73
CA PRO A 7 1.86 15.17 -0.93
C PRO A 7 0.48 15.70 -1.34
N PRO A 8 -0.58 14.87 -1.25
CA PRO A 8 -1.94 15.33 -1.52
C PRO A 8 -2.39 16.36 -0.48
N ALA A 9 -3.35 17.21 -0.85
CA ALA A 9 -3.85 18.29 0.03
C ALA A 9 -4.47 17.78 1.34
N ASN A 10 -4.99 16.55 1.35
CA ASN A 10 -5.64 15.92 2.50
C ASN A 10 -4.75 14.86 3.18
N GLU A 11 -3.42 15.03 3.14
CA GLU A 11 -2.50 14.01 3.66
C GLU A 11 -2.71 13.69 5.15
N ALA A 12 -3.10 14.67 5.97
CA ALA A 12 -3.41 14.44 7.38
C ALA A 12 -4.59 13.48 7.56
N GLU A 13 -5.70 13.71 6.84
CA GLU A 13 -6.89 12.84 6.89
C GLU A 13 -6.59 11.45 6.33
N ARG A 14 -5.80 11.37 5.25
CA ARG A 14 -5.38 10.11 4.65
C ARG A 14 -4.56 9.27 5.64
N LEU A 15 -3.64 9.90 6.37
CA LEU A 15 -2.80 9.23 7.37
C LEU A 15 -3.61 8.80 8.59
N ASP A 16 -4.50 9.64 9.12
CA ASP A 16 -5.41 9.28 10.22
C ASP A 16 -6.27 8.07 9.86
N PHE A 17 -6.82 8.04 8.63
CA PHE A 17 -7.57 6.90 8.14
C PHE A 17 -6.70 5.64 8.04
N LEU A 18 -5.50 5.74 7.46
CA LEU A 18 -4.58 4.61 7.35
C LEU A 18 -4.20 4.02 8.73
N LEU A 19 -3.94 4.88 9.71
CA LEU A 19 -3.65 4.46 11.08
C LEU A 19 -4.85 3.75 11.72
N SER A 20 -6.06 4.26 11.49
CA SER A 20 -7.30 3.64 12.00
C SER A 20 -7.57 2.23 11.44
N CYS A 21 -6.99 1.89 10.27
CA CYS A 21 -7.11 0.55 9.70
C CYS A 21 -6.34 -0.50 10.51
N GLY A 22 -5.32 -0.12 11.29
CA GLY A 22 -4.54 -1.04 12.12
C GLY A 22 -3.77 -2.11 11.33
N ILE A 23 -3.35 -1.78 10.11
CA ILE A 23 -2.63 -2.69 9.17
C ILE A 23 -1.15 -2.37 9.03
N LEU A 24 -0.68 -1.31 9.68
CA LEU A 24 0.73 -0.91 9.68
C LEU A 24 1.47 -1.67 10.78
N ASP A 25 2.72 -2.05 10.50
CA ASP A 25 3.61 -2.78 11.43
C ASP A 25 3.01 -4.08 11.99
N THR A 26 2.06 -4.68 11.25
CA THR A 26 1.48 -5.98 11.59
C THR A 26 2.22 -7.11 10.90
N PRO A 27 2.16 -8.35 11.43
CA PRO A 27 2.55 -9.53 10.69
C PRO A 27 1.81 -9.65 9.34
N GLN A 28 2.33 -10.52 8.48
CA GLN A 28 1.69 -10.83 7.20
C GLN A 28 0.28 -11.41 7.41
N ASP A 29 -0.66 -11.00 6.56
CA ASP A 29 -2.02 -11.51 6.55
C ASP A 29 -2.28 -12.22 5.21
N GLU A 30 -2.60 -13.51 5.28
CA GLU A 30 -2.83 -14.36 4.11
C GLU A 30 -3.90 -13.82 3.16
N ARG A 31 -4.82 -12.97 3.65
CA ARG A 31 -5.85 -12.33 2.82
C ARG A 31 -5.23 -11.39 1.80
N PHE A 32 -4.21 -10.62 2.17
CA PHE A 32 -3.50 -9.72 1.26
C PHE A 32 -2.61 -10.51 0.29
N ASP A 33 -1.95 -11.57 0.76
CA ASP A 33 -1.13 -12.45 -0.10
C ASP A 33 -1.98 -13.15 -1.15
N ARG A 34 -3.22 -13.51 -0.81
CA ARG A 34 -4.16 -14.08 -1.77
C ARG A 34 -4.51 -13.10 -2.88
N LEU A 35 -4.69 -11.82 -2.56
CA LEU A 35 -4.97 -10.77 -3.54
C LEU A 35 -3.78 -10.56 -4.49
N THR A 36 -2.57 -10.42 -3.96
CA THR A 36 -1.36 -10.24 -4.78
C THR A 36 -1.10 -11.45 -5.67
N ARG A 37 -1.32 -12.67 -5.16
CA ARG A 37 -1.22 -13.90 -5.96
C ARG A 37 -2.24 -13.98 -7.09
N ILE A 38 -3.48 -13.55 -6.86
CA ILE A 38 -4.50 -13.49 -7.91
C ILE A 38 -4.09 -12.44 -8.95
N ALA A 39 -3.70 -11.24 -8.53
CA ALA A 39 -3.28 -10.18 -9.43
C ALA A 39 -2.11 -10.61 -10.33
N SER A 40 -1.04 -11.17 -9.76
CA SER A 40 0.11 -11.67 -10.53
C SER A 40 -0.31 -12.71 -11.57
N LYS A 41 -1.16 -13.68 -11.21
CA LYS A 41 -1.64 -14.71 -12.14
C LYS A 41 -2.54 -14.16 -13.25
N VAL A 42 -3.47 -13.28 -12.91
CA VAL A 42 -4.44 -12.72 -13.87
C VAL A 42 -3.75 -11.82 -14.89
N TYR A 43 -2.79 -11.01 -14.43
CA TYR A 43 -2.07 -10.07 -15.30
C TYR A 43 -0.80 -10.65 -15.91
N GLY A 44 -0.43 -11.90 -15.58
CA GLY A 44 0.84 -12.51 -16.02
C GLY A 44 2.07 -11.72 -15.56
N ALA A 45 1.99 -11.06 -14.40
CA ALA A 45 3.04 -10.19 -13.90
C ALA A 45 4.03 -10.94 -13.00
N ASP A 46 5.33 -10.68 -13.16
CA ASP A 46 6.40 -11.27 -12.35
C ASP A 46 6.27 -10.94 -10.86
N VAL A 47 5.75 -9.75 -10.55
CA VAL A 47 5.59 -9.24 -9.19
C VAL A 47 4.27 -8.48 -9.08
N ALA A 48 3.54 -8.73 -7.99
CA ALA A 48 2.40 -7.93 -7.56
C ALA A 48 2.58 -7.55 -6.09
N LEU A 49 2.44 -6.26 -5.78
CA LEU A 49 2.69 -5.69 -4.46
C LEU A 49 1.47 -4.93 -3.99
N LEU A 50 1.22 -4.98 -2.68
CA LEU A 50 0.19 -4.20 -2.02
C LEU A 50 0.86 -3.37 -0.90
N PRO A 51 1.47 -2.22 -1.24
CA PRO A 51 2.21 -1.42 -0.27
C PRO A 51 1.29 -0.50 0.52
N PHE A 52 1.51 -0.45 1.83
CA PHE A 52 1.02 0.61 2.71
C PHE A 52 2.23 1.43 3.16
N SER A 53 2.16 2.75 3.04
CA SER A 53 3.28 3.60 3.43
C SER A 53 2.81 4.84 4.18
N LEU A 54 3.57 5.14 5.22
CA LEU A 54 3.60 6.45 5.82
C LEU A 54 4.54 7.30 4.97
N VAL A 55 4.05 8.43 4.47
CA VAL A 55 4.93 9.43 3.87
C VAL A 55 5.58 10.16 5.05
N ALA A 56 6.82 9.78 5.36
CA ALA A 56 7.61 10.50 6.36
C ALA A 56 7.77 11.95 5.90
N ARG A 57 7.54 12.88 6.83
CA ARG A 57 7.74 14.32 6.64
C ARG A 57 9.18 14.65 6.27
#